data_AF-A0A935HDN9-F1
#
_entry.id   AF-A0A935HDN9-F1
#
_cell.length_a   1.000
_cell.length_b   1.000
_cell.length_c   1.000
_cell.angle_alpha   90.00
_cell.angle_beta   90.00
_cell.angle_gamma   90.00
#
_symmetry.space_group_name_H-M   'P 1'
#
loop_
_entity.id
_entity.type
_entity.pdbx_description
1 polymer ?
#
loop_
_entity_poly.entity_id
_entity_poly.type
_entity_poly.pdbx_seq_one_letter_code
_entity_poly.pdbx_strand_id
1 'polypeptide(L)'
;MIQIPGYLIKREIGAGGMATVYLAVQTSLEREVAIKVMNPAMISDPTFSRRFMQEARTLASLAHPNIVAVYDVGITDEKLHYFSMQHLPHGDFRHRIRDGISEREVLRIVAGVARALGYAHQRGFVHRDVAPGNVLFDVNGSPVLTDFGIARAVSKTSRITNAGVSVGTSHYMSPEQARGGDVDGRSDLYSLGAVSFEALTGHAPYEGDDGFAIAYAHVFEPIPRLPAHFQHWQPLIDRAMAKDPAQRYQNADELSVALSEIERRLPPPVDATQPLSLAAVQATVNMHAPTQAMPLPSLGADAAATMVLSAPAAPNEIGDELRQLREQAKATPVSVIPPPVAADGGVRRAGLWFAGIGITAAIALIGYGVWRGRVPEPLPPLPAHSDNRPPVNSVPVTIPKPQPPQPLPAETDQLAPPSDEDPSALALLGITEPGIDDQLRIALETTVVDPIAELLRLARGDIAGKRLTLPAGRNATDRYRLVLKIDRNNALASAGLVETAKALMTVADEQFASGQDRRLFCVGGADGRNCRCP
;
A
#
# COMPACT_ATOMS: atom_id res chain seq x y z
N MET A 1 -29.53 0.64 -7.34
CA MET A 1 -28.68 1.13 -8.44
C MET A 1 -28.37 2.58 -8.12
N ILE A 2 -27.09 2.95 -8.04
CA ILE A 2 -26.69 4.29 -7.60
C ILE A 2 -27.23 5.35 -8.56
N GLN A 3 -27.74 6.45 -8.01
CA GLN A 3 -28.25 7.59 -8.77
C GLN A 3 -27.27 8.75 -8.65
N ILE A 4 -26.82 9.28 -9.79
CA ILE A 4 -25.93 10.44 -9.86
C ILE A 4 -26.53 11.42 -10.86
N PRO A 5 -27.00 12.60 -10.43
CA PRO A 5 -27.61 13.58 -11.33
C PRO A 5 -26.70 13.92 -12.52
N GLY A 6 -27.25 13.93 -13.73
CA GLY A 6 -26.49 14.20 -14.95
C GLY A 6 -25.73 13.00 -15.54
N TYR A 7 -25.81 11.82 -14.92
CA TYR A 7 -25.17 10.60 -15.40
C TYR A 7 -26.15 9.42 -15.46
N LEU A 8 -26.14 8.71 -16.58
CA LEU A 8 -26.85 7.44 -16.74
C LEU A 8 -25.87 6.29 -16.51
N ILE A 9 -25.98 5.60 -15.38
CA ILE A 9 -25.12 4.46 -15.04
C ILE A 9 -25.48 3.28 -15.94
N LYS A 10 -24.51 2.73 -16.69
CA LYS A 10 -24.69 1.55 -17.55
C LYS A 10 -24.41 0.27 -16.78
N ARG A 11 -23.18 0.12 -16.26
CA ARG A 11 -22.71 -1.09 -15.58
C ARG A 11 -21.50 -0.81 -14.70
N GLU A 12 -21.25 -1.69 -13.75
CA GLU A 12 -19.97 -1.74 -13.04
C GLU A 12 -18.85 -2.22 -13.99
N ILE A 13 -17.68 -1.59 -13.90
CA ILE A 13 -16.48 -1.97 -14.67
C ILE A 13 -15.28 -2.34 -13.80
N GLY A 14 -15.33 -2.07 -12.51
CA GLY A 14 -14.34 -2.55 -11.55
C GLY A 14 -14.77 -2.25 -10.12
N ALA A 15 -14.38 -3.10 -9.18
CA ALA A 15 -14.59 -2.89 -7.75
C ALA A 15 -13.28 -3.11 -6.99
N GLY A 16 -12.99 -2.20 -6.07
CA GLY A 16 -11.89 -2.31 -5.13
C GLY A 16 -12.36 -2.09 -3.70
N GLY A 17 -11.45 -2.25 -2.74
CA GLY A 17 -11.78 -2.09 -1.32
C GLY A 17 -12.24 -0.68 -0.94
N MET A 18 -11.76 0.36 -1.65
CA MET A 18 -12.07 1.76 -1.34
C MET A 18 -13.19 2.36 -2.20
N ALA A 19 -13.36 1.86 -3.42
CA ALA A 19 -14.24 2.45 -4.41
C ALA A 19 -14.68 1.43 -5.46
N THR A 20 -15.82 1.71 -6.08
CA THR A 20 -16.35 1.00 -7.24
C THR A 20 -16.34 1.95 -8.44
N VAL A 21 -15.95 1.45 -9.60
CA VAL A 21 -15.90 2.18 -10.87
C VAL A 21 -17.04 1.71 -11.75
N TYR A 22 -17.83 2.66 -12.25
CA TYR A 22 -18.96 2.42 -13.13
C TYR A 22 -18.72 3.05 -14.50
N LEU A 23 -19.14 2.37 -15.56
CA LEU A 23 -19.34 2.99 -16.87
C LEU A 23 -20.68 3.72 -16.87
N ALA A 24 -20.66 4.98 -17.29
CA ALA A 24 -21.85 5.81 -17.38
C ALA A 24 -21.82 6.69 -18.63
N VAL A 25 -22.97 7.25 -18.99
CA VAL A 25 -23.08 8.31 -20.00
C VAL A 25 -23.38 9.62 -19.30
N GLN A 26 -22.53 10.63 -19.52
CA GLN A 26 -22.79 11.99 -19.08
C GLN A 26 -23.87 12.58 -20.00
N THR A 27 -25.06 12.87 -19.47
CA THR A 27 -26.23 13.22 -20.29
C THR A 27 -26.12 14.59 -20.95
N SER A 28 -25.35 15.51 -20.37
CA SER A 28 -25.16 16.87 -20.92
C SER A 28 -24.29 16.92 -22.18
N LEU A 29 -23.35 15.97 -22.32
CA LEU A 29 -22.39 15.91 -23.42
C LEU A 29 -22.52 14.64 -24.26
N GLU A 30 -23.47 13.76 -23.93
CA GLU A 30 -23.74 12.49 -24.60
C GLU A 30 -22.48 11.62 -24.81
N ARG A 31 -21.58 11.61 -23.81
CA ARG A 31 -20.31 10.87 -23.87
C ARG A 31 -20.19 9.83 -22.77
N GLU A 32 -19.45 8.77 -23.06
CA GLU A 32 -19.10 7.77 -22.06
C GLU A 32 -18.02 8.28 -21.10
N VAL A 33 -18.21 8.00 -19.82
CA VAL A 33 -17.29 8.33 -18.73
C VAL A 33 -17.17 7.14 -17.78
N ALA A 34 -16.03 7.05 -17.11
CA ALA A 34 -15.90 6.20 -15.93
C ALA A 34 -16.20 7.05 -14.69
N ILE A 35 -16.99 6.52 -13.76
CA ILE A 35 -17.31 7.19 -12.50
C ILE A 35 -16.78 6.32 -11.36
N LYS A 36 -15.77 6.83 -10.65
CA LYS A 36 -15.27 6.21 -9.42
C LYS A 36 -16.10 6.73 -8.26
N VAL A 37 -16.73 5.82 -7.53
CA VAL A 37 -17.61 6.10 -6.39
C VAL A 37 -17.02 5.44 -5.15
N MET A 38 -16.89 6.19 -4.07
CA MET A 38 -16.45 5.66 -2.78
C MET A 38 -17.38 4.55 -2.27
N ASN A 39 -16.81 3.49 -1.71
CA ASN A 39 -17.59 2.42 -1.09
C ASN A 39 -18.28 2.94 0.20
N PRO A 40 -19.59 2.69 0.39
CA PRO A 40 -20.32 3.13 1.58
C PRO A 40 -19.67 2.75 2.92
N ALA A 41 -19.00 1.59 2.98
CA ALA A 41 -18.30 1.12 4.18
C ALA A 41 -17.16 2.06 4.64
N MET A 42 -16.66 2.93 3.74
CA MET A 42 -15.54 3.84 4.01
C MET A 42 -15.99 5.26 4.38
N ILE A 43 -17.30 5.59 4.28
CA ILE A 43 -17.81 6.94 4.61
C ILE A 43 -17.58 7.29 6.08
N SER A 44 -17.63 6.29 6.97
CA SER A 44 -17.59 6.46 8.42
C SER A 44 -16.25 7.01 8.93
N ASP A 45 -15.16 6.86 8.16
CA ASP A 45 -13.86 7.44 8.48
C ASP A 45 -13.56 8.63 7.55
N PRO A 46 -13.60 9.87 8.09
CA PRO A 46 -13.32 11.10 7.34
C PRO A 46 -11.95 11.12 6.65
N THR A 47 -11.02 10.28 7.10
CA THR A 47 -9.68 10.15 6.52
C THR A 47 -9.75 9.57 5.11
N PHE A 48 -10.59 8.57 4.84
CA PHE A 48 -10.75 8.00 3.50
C PHE A 48 -11.44 8.99 2.56
N SER A 49 -12.50 9.66 3.03
CA SER A 49 -13.18 10.71 2.26
C SER A 49 -12.22 11.84 1.84
N ARG A 50 -11.39 12.33 2.76
CA ARG A 50 -10.35 13.33 2.43
C ARG A 50 -9.35 12.80 1.41
N ARG A 51 -8.90 11.55 1.53
CA ARG A 51 -7.92 10.94 0.61
C ARG A 51 -8.47 10.80 -0.80
N PHE A 52 -9.69 10.29 -0.92
CA PHE A 52 -10.37 10.11 -2.19
C PHE A 52 -10.57 11.45 -2.91
N MET A 53 -11.00 12.47 -2.19
CA MET A 53 -11.16 13.81 -2.74
C MET A 53 -9.82 14.45 -3.10
N GLN A 54 -8.76 14.19 -2.33
CA GLN A 54 -7.42 14.66 -2.64
C GLN A 54 -6.87 14.01 -3.92
N GLU A 55 -7.09 12.72 -4.11
CA GLU A 55 -6.74 12.00 -5.34
C GLU A 55 -7.44 12.62 -6.55
N ALA A 56 -8.75 12.83 -6.47
CA ALA A 56 -9.52 13.47 -7.53
C ALA A 56 -9.00 14.87 -7.88
N ARG A 57 -8.67 15.69 -6.86
CA ARG A 57 -8.12 17.04 -7.04
C ARG A 57 -6.73 17.03 -7.68
N THR A 58 -5.87 16.10 -7.27
CA THR A 58 -4.54 15.97 -7.88
C THR A 58 -4.67 15.58 -9.35
N LEU A 59 -5.44 14.54 -9.67
CA LEU A 59 -5.70 14.15 -11.05
C LEU A 59 -6.31 15.29 -11.89
N ALA A 60 -7.28 16.02 -11.35
CA ALA A 60 -7.89 17.17 -12.03
C ALA A 60 -6.91 18.31 -12.33
N SER A 61 -5.81 18.43 -11.58
CA SER A 61 -4.75 19.41 -11.83
C SER A 61 -3.70 18.96 -12.85
N LEU A 62 -3.77 17.71 -13.31
CA LEU A 62 -2.82 17.10 -14.23
C LEU A 62 -3.44 16.92 -15.63
N ALA A 63 -3.08 17.80 -16.56
CA ALA A 63 -3.41 17.67 -17.98
C ALA A 63 -2.24 17.08 -18.79
N HIS A 64 -2.29 15.78 -19.10
CA HIS A 64 -1.27 15.10 -19.89
C HIS A 64 -1.87 13.92 -20.67
N PRO A 65 -1.48 13.65 -21.93
CA PRO A 65 -2.08 12.58 -22.74
C PRO A 65 -1.91 11.17 -22.15
N ASN A 66 -0.88 10.95 -21.32
CA ASN A 66 -0.64 9.67 -20.64
C ASN A 66 -1.10 9.69 -19.16
N ILE A 67 -1.95 10.63 -18.73
CA ILE A 67 -2.58 10.67 -17.40
C ILE A 67 -4.09 10.78 -17.59
N VAL A 68 -4.85 10.04 -16.79
CA VAL A 68 -6.32 10.06 -16.88
C VAL A 68 -6.89 11.44 -16.57
N ALA A 69 -7.78 11.92 -17.43
CA ALA A 69 -8.47 13.19 -17.23
C ALA A 69 -9.66 13.00 -16.27
N VAL A 70 -9.72 13.81 -15.21
CA VAL A 70 -10.90 13.95 -14.34
C VAL A 70 -11.75 15.10 -14.85
N TYR A 71 -13.06 14.86 -14.97
CA TYR A 71 -14.00 15.82 -15.54
C TYR A 71 -14.85 16.53 -14.48
N ASP A 72 -15.26 15.80 -13.44
CA ASP A 72 -16.19 16.29 -12.44
C ASP A 72 -15.98 15.59 -11.10
N VAL A 73 -16.35 16.24 -10.02
CA VAL A 73 -16.26 15.71 -8.66
C VAL A 73 -17.50 16.13 -7.90
N GLY A 74 -18.13 15.20 -7.19
CA GLY A 74 -19.37 15.48 -6.48
C GLY A 74 -19.64 14.55 -5.31
N ILE A 75 -20.82 14.74 -4.75
CA ILE A 75 -21.39 13.93 -3.68
C ILE A 75 -22.79 13.52 -4.15
N THR A 76 -23.12 12.24 -4.02
CA THR A 76 -24.48 11.75 -4.34
C THR A 76 -25.47 12.14 -3.24
N ASP A 77 -26.76 11.98 -3.50
CA ASP A 77 -27.81 12.21 -2.48
C ASP A 77 -27.65 11.28 -1.26
N GLU A 78 -27.08 10.09 -1.49
CA GLU A 78 -26.72 9.11 -0.47
C GLU A 78 -25.41 9.46 0.28
N LYS A 79 -24.87 10.68 0.06
CA LYS A 79 -23.63 11.20 0.66
C LYS A 79 -22.36 10.43 0.27
N LEU A 80 -22.36 9.76 -0.89
CA LEU A 80 -21.18 9.08 -1.41
C LEU A 80 -20.35 10.06 -2.25
N HIS A 81 -19.06 10.18 -1.95
CA HIS A 81 -18.14 10.92 -2.80
C HIS A 81 -17.92 10.17 -4.12
N TYR A 82 -17.92 10.92 -5.22
CA TYR A 82 -17.59 10.40 -6.54
C TYR A 82 -16.77 11.39 -7.35
N PHE A 83 -16.10 10.89 -8.38
CA PHE A 83 -15.60 11.72 -9.46
C PHE A 83 -15.75 11.00 -10.80
N SER A 84 -16.01 11.77 -11.85
CA SER A 84 -16.08 11.27 -13.22
C SER A 84 -14.76 11.53 -13.94
N MET A 85 -14.35 10.58 -14.78
CA MET A 85 -13.08 10.58 -15.48
C MET A 85 -13.22 9.96 -16.87
N GLN A 86 -12.16 10.09 -17.66
CA GLN A 86 -12.05 9.48 -18.98
C GLN A 86 -12.34 7.98 -18.93
N HIS A 87 -13.23 7.50 -19.80
CA HIS A 87 -13.42 6.07 -20.03
C HIS A 87 -12.28 5.53 -20.90
N LEU A 88 -11.63 4.45 -20.45
CA LEU A 88 -10.49 3.79 -21.09
C LEU A 88 -10.88 2.35 -21.45
N PRO A 89 -11.37 2.10 -22.68
CA PRO A 89 -12.08 0.86 -23.01
C PRO A 89 -11.16 -0.34 -23.29
N HIS A 90 -9.86 -0.14 -23.51
CA HIS A 90 -8.96 -1.19 -24.00
C HIS A 90 -8.17 -1.92 -22.90
N GLY A 91 -8.77 -2.03 -21.70
CA GLY A 91 -8.23 -2.77 -20.57
C GLY A 91 -6.98 -2.15 -19.95
N ASP A 92 -6.31 -2.95 -19.11
CA ASP A 92 -5.08 -2.59 -18.41
C ASP A 92 -3.85 -3.33 -18.95
N PHE A 93 -2.66 -2.89 -18.53
CA PHE A 93 -1.39 -3.42 -18.99
C PHE A 93 -1.15 -4.85 -18.49
N ARG A 94 -1.69 -5.22 -17.32
CA ARG A 94 -1.59 -6.61 -16.80
C ARG A 94 -2.18 -7.61 -17.77
N HIS A 95 -3.33 -7.30 -18.37
CA HIS A 95 -3.95 -8.18 -19.36
C HIS A 95 -3.07 -8.34 -20.61
N ARG A 96 -2.47 -7.26 -21.11
CA ARG A 96 -1.56 -7.34 -22.27
C ARG A 96 -0.31 -8.16 -21.98
N ILE A 97 0.25 -8.07 -20.78
CA ILE A 97 1.40 -8.88 -20.37
C ILE A 97 1.02 -10.37 -20.39
N ARG A 98 -0.12 -10.72 -19.79
CA ARG A 98 -0.63 -12.10 -19.75
C ARG A 98 -0.90 -12.67 -21.13
N ASP A 99 -1.48 -11.87 -22.03
CA ASP A 99 -1.86 -12.31 -23.37
C ASP A 99 -0.65 -12.38 -24.34
N GLY A 100 0.53 -11.95 -23.87
CA GLY A 100 1.77 -11.89 -24.63
C GLY A 100 1.93 -10.55 -25.33
N ILE A 101 3.00 -9.83 -24.98
CA ILE A 101 3.26 -8.50 -25.51
C ILE A 101 4.60 -8.44 -26.23
N SER A 102 4.63 -7.72 -27.36
CA SER A 102 5.88 -7.50 -28.08
C SER A 102 6.78 -6.52 -27.33
N GLU A 103 8.09 -6.73 -27.42
CA GLU A 103 9.08 -5.85 -26.80
C GLU A 103 8.97 -4.38 -27.24
N ARG A 104 8.65 -4.15 -28.51
CA ARG A 104 8.41 -2.80 -29.06
C ARG A 104 7.20 -2.14 -28.41
N GLU A 105 6.17 -2.91 -28.11
CA GLU A 105 4.99 -2.42 -27.42
C GLU A 105 5.27 -2.14 -25.94
N VAL A 106 6.03 -3.01 -25.25
CA VAL A 106 6.53 -2.74 -23.89
C VAL A 106 7.27 -1.41 -23.85
N LEU A 107 8.21 -1.18 -24.76
CA LEU A 107 8.96 0.06 -24.87
C LEU A 107 8.05 1.28 -25.06
N ARG A 108 7.09 1.21 -25.98
CA ARG A 108 6.12 2.29 -26.23
C ARG A 108 5.30 2.62 -24.98
N ILE A 109 4.87 1.59 -24.25
CA ILE A 109 4.06 1.73 -23.03
C ILE A 109 4.89 2.34 -21.90
N VAL A 110 6.06 1.76 -21.61
CA VAL A 110 6.97 2.23 -20.56
C VAL A 110 7.41 3.67 -20.81
N ALA A 111 7.70 4.04 -22.06
CA ALA A 111 8.01 5.42 -22.42
C ALA A 111 6.83 6.38 -22.19
N GLY A 112 5.61 5.96 -22.47
CA GLY A 112 4.40 6.74 -22.17
C GLY A 112 4.20 6.96 -20.68
N VAL A 113 4.38 5.92 -19.88
CA VAL A 113 4.29 6.01 -18.41
C VAL A 113 5.42 6.87 -17.84
N ALA A 114 6.65 6.75 -18.36
CA ALA A 114 7.78 7.60 -17.95
C ALA A 114 7.47 9.09 -18.16
N ARG A 115 6.89 9.46 -19.33
CA ARG A 115 6.47 10.85 -19.58
C ARG A 115 5.37 11.32 -18.62
N ALA A 116 4.38 10.48 -18.33
CA ALA A 116 3.34 10.77 -17.35
C ALA A 116 3.93 11.06 -15.96
N LEU A 117 4.84 10.19 -15.50
CA LEU A 117 5.52 10.34 -14.21
C LEU A 117 6.36 11.63 -14.18
N GLY A 118 7.16 11.88 -15.22
CA GLY A 118 7.95 13.12 -15.33
C GLY A 118 7.09 14.38 -15.22
N TYR A 119 5.96 14.41 -15.93
CA TYR A 119 5.02 15.52 -15.89
C TYR A 119 4.43 15.75 -14.49
N ALA A 120 4.10 14.68 -13.76
CA ALA A 120 3.58 14.74 -12.41
C ALA A 120 4.66 15.14 -11.39
N HIS A 121 5.87 14.59 -11.49
CA HIS A 121 7.00 14.87 -10.61
C HIS A 121 7.40 16.34 -10.66
N GLN A 122 7.42 16.95 -11.86
CA GLN A 122 7.68 18.39 -12.04
C GLN A 122 6.66 19.29 -11.32
N ARG A 123 5.48 18.77 -10.99
CA ARG A 123 4.41 19.46 -10.23
C ARG A 123 4.39 19.08 -8.75
N GLY A 124 5.38 18.32 -8.28
CA GLY A 124 5.49 17.90 -6.89
C GLY A 124 4.58 16.73 -6.51
N PHE A 125 3.98 16.04 -7.48
CA PHE A 125 3.16 14.86 -7.23
C PHE A 125 3.95 13.59 -7.49
N VAL A 126 3.86 12.63 -6.57
CA VAL A 126 4.45 11.29 -6.69
C VAL A 126 3.31 10.29 -6.76
N HIS A 127 3.38 9.34 -7.69
CA HIS A 127 2.32 8.36 -7.95
C HIS A 127 2.19 7.34 -6.81
N ARG A 128 3.31 6.79 -6.34
CA ARG A 128 3.46 5.81 -5.24
C ARG A 128 2.84 4.43 -5.47
N ASP A 129 2.09 4.25 -6.54
CA ASP A 129 1.40 2.99 -6.84
C ASP A 129 1.51 2.60 -8.32
N VAL A 130 2.70 2.75 -8.92
CA VAL A 130 2.90 2.36 -10.32
C VAL A 130 2.88 0.84 -10.42
N ALA A 131 1.90 0.30 -11.14
CA ALA A 131 1.68 -1.13 -11.35
C ALA A 131 0.97 -1.36 -12.69
N PRO A 132 1.02 -2.57 -13.29
CA PRO A 132 0.41 -2.81 -14.59
C PRO A 132 -1.11 -2.63 -14.58
N GLY A 133 -1.77 -2.87 -13.43
CA GLY A 133 -3.21 -2.64 -13.26
C GLY A 133 -3.63 -1.16 -13.29
N ASN A 134 -2.69 -0.23 -13.08
CA ASN A 134 -2.94 1.22 -13.08
C ASN A 134 -2.50 1.88 -14.39
N VAL A 135 -2.11 1.09 -15.41
CA VAL A 135 -1.79 1.57 -16.75
C VAL A 135 -2.87 1.04 -17.69
N LEU A 136 -3.82 1.91 -18.05
CA LEU A 136 -4.96 1.58 -18.91
C LEU A 136 -4.73 2.12 -20.33
N PHE A 137 -5.63 1.76 -21.24
CA PHE A 137 -5.50 2.15 -22.66
C PHE A 137 -6.70 2.91 -23.19
N ASP A 138 -6.42 4.03 -23.85
CA ASP A 138 -7.44 4.83 -24.54
C ASP A 138 -7.91 4.16 -25.84
N VAL A 139 -8.84 4.81 -26.55
CA VAL A 139 -9.39 4.33 -27.83
C VAL A 139 -8.33 4.13 -28.93
N ASN A 140 -7.18 4.78 -28.83
CA ASN A 140 -6.07 4.68 -29.78
C ASN A 140 -5.01 3.66 -29.33
N GLY A 141 -5.23 2.97 -28.21
CA GLY A 141 -4.26 2.06 -27.60
C GLY A 141 -3.05 2.75 -26.97
N SER A 142 -3.14 4.05 -26.67
CA SER A 142 -2.12 4.81 -25.94
C SER A 142 -2.21 4.51 -24.44
N PRO A 143 -1.06 4.37 -23.74
CA PRO A 143 -1.05 4.12 -22.31
C PRO A 143 -1.50 5.38 -21.54
N VAL A 144 -2.35 5.19 -20.54
CA VAL A 144 -2.87 6.23 -19.67
C VAL A 144 -2.74 5.76 -18.23
N LEU A 145 -1.99 6.52 -17.43
CA LEU A 145 -1.76 6.24 -16.02
C LEU A 145 -2.97 6.69 -15.19
N THR A 146 -3.47 5.81 -14.34
CA THR A 146 -4.63 6.01 -13.45
C THR A 146 -4.23 5.84 -11.98
N ASP A 147 -5.14 6.22 -11.07
CA ASP A 147 -5.08 5.84 -9.64
C ASP A 147 -3.78 6.24 -8.91
N PHE A 148 -3.55 7.55 -8.83
CA PHE A 148 -2.46 8.06 -8.00
C PHE A 148 -2.67 7.61 -6.56
N GLY A 149 -1.69 6.87 -6.02
CA GLY A 149 -1.68 6.26 -4.69
C GLY A 149 -1.65 7.26 -3.51
N ILE A 150 -2.22 8.45 -3.69
CA ILE A 150 -2.35 9.52 -2.70
C ILE A 150 -3.13 9.05 -1.48
N ALA A 151 -4.06 8.11 -1.65
CA ALA A 151 -4.73 7.44 -0.53
C ALA A 151 -3.77 6.63 0.37
N ARG A 152 -2.64 6.13 -0.17
CA ARG A 152 -1.60 5.40 0.59
C ARG A 152 -0.57 6.35 1.21
N ALA A 153 -0.38 7.53 0.64
CA ALA A 153 0.67 8.51 0.98
C ALA A 153 0.59 9.12 2.39
N VAL A 154 -0.62 9.32 2.91
CA VAL A 154 -0.88 10.09 4.13
C VAL A 154 -0.91 9.20 5.39
N SER A 155 -0.97 7.87 5.22
CA SER A 155 -0.77 6.93 6.31
C SER A 155 0.73 6.73 6.58
N LYS A 156 1.40 7.69 7.24
CA LYS A 156 2.73 7.45 7.84
C LYS A 156 2.72 6.27 8.85
N THR A 157 1.52 5.84 9.26
CA THR A 157 1.26 4.74 10.21
C THR A 157 1.02 3.38 9.53
N SER A 158 1.01 3.30 8.19
CA SER A 158 0.90 2.02 7.49
C SER A 158 2.24 1.28 7.51
N ARG A 159 2.71 0.91 8.71
CA ARG A 159 3.61 -0.23 8.84
C ARG A 159 2.92 -1.42 8.19
N ILE A 160 3.70 -2.21 7.46
CA ILE A 160 3.32 -3.49 6.83
C ILE A 160 2.62 -4.47 7.82
N THR A 161 2.65 -4.17 9.12
CA THR A 161 2.13 -4.98 10.22
C THR A 161 0.60 -4.97 10.40
N ASN A 162 -0.15 -4.04 9.79
CA ASN A 162 -1.62 -4.11 9.84
C ASN A 162 -2.13 -4.84 8.61
N ALA A 163 -2.84 -5.96 8.84
CA ALA A 163 -3.44 -6.87 7.87
C ALA A 163 -4.35 -6.19 6.82
N GLY A 164 -3.76 -5.46 5.87
CA GLY A 164 -4.50 -4.65 4.91
C GLY A 164 -3.70 -4.15 3.70
N VAL A 165 -2.45 -4.55 3.52
CA VAL A 165 -1.80 -4.44 2.21
C VAL A 165 -2.26 -5.64 1.40
N SER A 166 -3.08 -5.41 0.37
CA SER A 166 -3.41 -6.45 -0.61
C SER A 166 -2.10 -7.01 -1.17
N VAL A 167 -1.93 -8.33 -1.11
CA VAL A 167 -0.73 -9.07 -1.57
C VAL A 167 -0.28 -8.61 -2.97
N GLY A 168 -1.25 -8.24 -3.83
CA GLY A 168 -1.00 -7.80 -5.20
C GLY A 168 -0.19 -6.50 -5.35
N THR A 169 -0.26 -5.56 -4.41
CA THR A 169 0.38 -4.23 -4.56
C THR A 169 1.84 -4.20 -4.10
N SER A 170 2.31 -5.22 -3.38
CA SER A 170 3.70 -5.27 -2.90
C SER A 170 4.72 -5.56 -4.01
N HIS A 171 4.32 -6.19 -5.13
CA HIS A 171 5.21 -6.64 -6.22
C HIS A 171 5.98 -5.53 -6.95
N TYR A 172 5.58 -4.27 -6.78
CA TYR A 172 6.19 -3.12 -7.45
C TYR A 172 6.66 -2.06 -6.47
N MET A 173 6.60 -2.33 -5.17
CA MET A 173 6.93 -1.31 -4.17
C MET A 173 8.44 -1.04 -4.14
N SER A 174 8.81 0.23 -3.96
CA SER A 174 10.21 0.59 -3.79
C SER A 174 10.77 0.17 -2.41
N PRO A 175 12.09 -0.03 -2.27
CA PRO A 175 12.74 -0.35 -1.00
C PRO A 175 12.43 0.65 0.13
N GLU A 176 12.37 1.94 -0.20
CA GLU A 176 12.03 3.00 0.75
C GLU A 176 10.56 2.94 1.18
N GLN A 177 9.63 2.61 0.28
CA GLN A 177 8.24 2.36 0.65
C GLN A 177 8.13 1.14 1.57
N ALA A 178 8.89 0.08 1.30
CA ALA A 178 8.92 -1.12 2.14
C ALA A 178 9.48 -0.84 3.55
N ARG A 179 10.47 0.05 3.65
CA ARG A 179 11.05 0.49 4.93
C ARG A 179 10.20 1.55 5.65
N GLY A 180 9.20 2.14 4.99
CA GLY A 180 8.45 3.29 5.51
C GLY A 180 9.28 4.57 5.58
N GLY A 181 10.29 4.71 4.72
CA GLY A 181 11.10 5.91 4.55
C GLY A 181 10.42 6.98 3.71
N ASP A 182 11.14 8.07 3.44
CA ASP A 182 10.66 9.13 2.56
C ASP A 182 10.58 8.66 1.10
N VAL A 183 9.49 9.01 0.44
CA VAL A 183 9.14 8.58 -0.92
C VAL A 183 9.10 9.79 -1.83
N ASP A 184 9.87 9.75 -2.91
CA ASP A 184 9.93 10.79 -3.94
C ASP A 184 9.71 10.19 -5.35
N GLY A 185 9.88 11.00 -6.40
CA GLY A 185 9.68 10.55 -7.78
C GLY A 185 10.54 9.35 -8.19
N ARG A 186 11.70 9.12 -7.55
CA ARG A 186 12.60 7.99 -7.82
C ARG A 186 12.03 6.66 -7.33
N SER A 187 11.05 6.70 -6.42
CA SER A 187 10.26 5.53 -6.04
C SER A 187 9.37 5.06 -7.19
N ASP A 188 8.74 5.99 -7.93
CA ASP A 188 7.93 5.64 -9.10
C ASP A 188 8.78 5.07 -10.25
N LEU A 189 10.00 5.58 -10.43
CA LEU A 189 10.94 5.07 -11.43
C LEU A 189 11.42 3.65 -11.09
N TYR A 190 11.58 3.33 -9.80
CA TYR A 190 11.84 1.96 -9.35
C TYR A 190 10.67 1.05 -9.71
N SER A 191 9.45 1.45 -9.37
CA SER A 191 8.24 0.69 -9.67
C SER A 191 8.05 0.49 -11.18
N LEU A 192 8.34 1.50 -12.00
CA LEU A 192 8.32 1.38 -13.45
C LEU A 192 9.39 0.40 -13.97
N GLY A 193 10.57 0.33 -13.32
CA GLY A 193 11.58 -0.69 -13.59
C GLY A 193 11.06 -2.11 -13.31
N ALA A 194 10.40 -2.31 -12.17
CA ALA A 194 9.76 -3.58 -11.81
C ALA A 194 8.64 -3.99 -12.79
N VAL A 195 7.80 -3.01 -13.20
CA VAL A 195 6.77 -3.20 -14.24
C VAL A 195 7.40 -3.57 -15.58
N SER A 196 8.52 -2.94 -15.95
CA SER A 196 9.23 -3.23 -17.19
C SER A 196 9.80 -4.64 -17.17
N PHE A 197 10.34 -5.10 -16.04
CA PHE A 197 10.79 -6.47 -15.87
C PHE A 197 9.65 -7.47 -16.12
N GLU A 198 8.51 -7.31 -15.43
CA GLU A 198 7.36 -8.19 -15.60
C GLU A 198 6.82 -8.18 -17.03
N ALA A 199 6.78 -7.01 -17.67
CA ALA A 199 6.28 -6.91 -19.04
C ALA A 199 7.15 -7.67 -20.04
N LEU A 200 8.44 -7.84 -19.75
CA LEU A 200 9.37 -8.60 -20.59
C LEU A 200 9.33 -10.09 -20.25
N THR A 201 9.28 -10.47 -18.98
CA THR A 201 9.41 -11.87 -18.54
C THR A 201 8.07 -12.59 -18.35
N GLY A 202 6.96 -11.85 -18.23
CA GLY A 202 5.65 -12.36 -17.90
C GLY A 202 5.41 -12.61 -16.40
N HIS A 203 6.39 -12.34 -15.53
CA HIS A 203 6.28 -12.52 -14.08
C HIS A 203 6.97 -11.39 -13.31
N ALA A 204 6.49 -11.08 -12.12
CA ALA A 204 7.07 -10.04 -11.28
C ALA A 204 8.56 -10.32 -10.97
N PRO A 205 9.37 -9.28 -10.66
CA PRO A 205 10.79 -9.49 -10.33
C PRO A 205 11.01 -10.30 -9.05
N TYR A 206 10.08 -10.21 -8.11
CA TYR A 206 10.13 -10.95 -6.85
C TYR A 206 8.77 -11.59 -6.58
N GLU A 207 8.81 -12.84 -6.14
CA GLU A 207 7.64 -13.61 -5.72
C GLU A 207 7.80 -14.00 -4.24
N GLY A 208 6.69 -14.19 -3.54
CA GLY A 208 6.69 -14.61 -2.15
C GLY A 208 5.29 -14.98 -1.67
N ASP A 209 5.24 -15.79 -0.62
CA ASP A 209 3.98 -16.32 -0.07
C ASP A 209 3.08 -15.24 0.54
N ASP A 210 3.68 -14.13 0.98
CA ASP A 210 2.96 -12.99 1.52
C ASP A 210 3.61 -11.64 1.13
N GLY A 211 2.89 -10.55 1.41
CA GLY A 211 3.33 -9.20 1.10
C GLY A 211 4.57 -8.75 1.87
N PHE A 212 4.91 -9.37 3.00
CA PHE A 212 6.12 -9.07 3.76
C PHE A 212 7.33 -9.72 3.11
N ALA A 213 7.23 -10.97 2.64
CA ALA A 213 8.29 -11.66 1.91
C ALA A 213 8.67 -10.88 0.63
N ILE A 214 7.67 -10.41 -0.13
CA ILE A 214 7.89 -9.59 -1.33
C ILE A 214 8.57 -8.25 -0.96
N ALA A 215 8.08 -7.57 0.09
CA ALA A 215 8.70 -6.33 0.56
C ALA A 215 10.16 -6.54 1.00
N TYR A 216 10.45 -7.64 1.70
CA TYR A 216 11.80 -8.03 2.07
C TYR A 216 12.68 -8.22 0.83
N ALA A 217 12.17 -8.88 -0.22
CA ALA A 217 12.90 -9.09 -1.46
C ALA A 217 13.25 -7.78 -2.17
N HIS A 218 12.31 -6.84 -2.26
CA HIS A 218 12.62 -5.51 -2.78
C HIS A 218 13.74 -4.81 -2.01
N VAL A 219 13.83 -5.03 -0.71
CA VAL A 219 14.82 -4.39 0.18
C VAL A 219 16.19 -5.05 0.14
N PHE A 220 16.26 -6.39 0.11
CA PHE A 220 17.50 -7.13 0.37
C PHE A 220 17.93 -8.07 -0.75
N GLU A 221 17.00 -8.64 -1.52
CA GLU A 221 17.34 -9.60 -2.59
C GLU A 221 17.97 -8.88 -3.79
N PRO A 222 18.89 -9.53 -4.52
CA PRO A 222 19.53 -8.93 -5.69
C PRO A 222 18.52 -8.59 -6.79
N ILE A 223 18.90 -7.69 -7.70
CA ILE A 223 18.08 -7.40 -8.89
C ILE A 223 18.12 -8.64 -9.81
N PRO A 224 16.97 -9.20 -10.22
CA PRO A 224 16.95 -10.37 -11.09
C PRO A 224 17.59 -10.11 -12.46
N ARG A 225 18.11 -11.17 -13.08
CA ARG A 225 18.69 -11.11 -14.43
C ARG A 225 17.64 -11.49 -15.47
N LEU A 226 17.57 -10.69 -16.53
CA LEU A 226 16.71 -10.95 -17.68
C LEU A 226 17.26 -12.12 -18.51
N PRO A 227 16.38 -12.85 -19.22
CA PRO A 227 16.78 -13.83 -20.22
C PRO A 227 17.71 -13.23 -21.28
N ALA A 228 18.56 -14.05 -21.90
CA ALA A 228 19.59 -13.60 -22.84
C ALA A 228 19.05 -12.76 -24.01
N HIS A 229 17.82 -13.05 -24.49
CA HIS A 229 17.19 -12.30 -25.57
C HIS A 229 16.70 -10.90 -25.16
N PHE A 230 16.60 -10.61 -23.85
CA PHE A 230 16.29 -9.28 -23.30
C PHE A 230 17.49 -8.65 -22.57
N GLN A 231 18.70 -9.19 -22.71
CA GLN A 231 19.88 -8.71 -21.98
C GLN A 231 20.17 -7.22 -22.19
N HIS A 232 19.77 -6.64 -23.33
CA HIS A 232 19.99 -5.23 -23.65
C HIS A 232 19.09 -4.29 -22.83
N TRP A 233 18.04 -4.79 -22.17
CA TRP A 233 17.26 -4.06 -21.16
C TRP A 233 17.90 -4.07 -19.77
N GLN A 234 18.83 -5.00 -19.50
CA GLN A 234 19.39 -5.18 -18.16
C GLN A 234 19.98 -3.89 -17.56
N PRO A 235 20.73 -3.04 -18.30
CA PRO A 235 21.24 -1.80 -17.73
C PRO A 235 20.14 -0.84 -17.26
N LEU A 236 18.99 -0.82 -17.94
CA LEU A 236 17.83 -0.03 -17.53
C LEU A 236 17.21 -0.60 -16.26
N ILE A 237 17.01 -1.93 -16.20
CA ILE A 237 16.46 -2.59 -15.02
C ILE A 237 17.38 -2.42 -13.81
N ASP A 238 18.68 -2.65 -13.97
CA ASP A 238 19.68 -2.52 -12.90
C ASP A 238 19.70 -1.10 -12.31
N ARG A 239 19.65 -0.08 -13.16
CA ARG A 239 19.65 1.32 -12.72
C ARG A 239 18.30 1.74 -12.14
N ALA A 240 17.18 1.41 -12.78
CA ALA A 240 15.85 1.77 -12.27
C ALA A 240 15.58 1.09 -10.91
N MET A 241 15.94 -0.18 -10.77
CA MET A 241 15.71 -0.99 -9.57
C MET A 241 16.87 -0.97 -8.57
N ALA A 242 17.82 -0.04 -8.70
CA ALA A 242 18.90 0.10 -7.73
C ALA A 242 18.35 0.31 -6.31
N LYS A 243 18.91 -0.37 -5.31
CA LYS A 243 18.35 -0.35 -3.95
C LYS A 243 18.45 1.01 -3.27
N ASP A 244 19.53 1.74 -3.56
CA ASP A 244 19.74 3.13 -3.15
C ASP A 244 19.11 4.08 -4.19
N PRO A 245 18.15 4.95 -3.81
CA PRO A 245 17.58 5.97 -4.71
C PRO A 245 18.62 6.88 -5.38
N ALA A 246 19.77 7.14 -4.75
CA ALA A 246 20.84 7.95 -5.34
C ALA A 246 21.52 7.29 -6.54
N GLN A 247 21.42 5.95 -6.66
CA GLN A 247 21.99 5.18 -7.77
C GLN A 247 20.99 4.98 -8.92
N ARG A 248 19.75 5.48 -8.79
CA ARG A 248 18.70 5.35 -9.82
C ARG A 248 18.80 6.43 -10.89
N TYR A 249 17.91 6.36 -11.86
CA TYR A 249 17.55 7.53 -12.66
C TYR A 249 17.00 8.62 -11.73
N GLN A 250 17.54 9.83 -11.82
CA GLN A 250 17.14 10.92 -10.92
C GLN A 250 15.84 11.61 -11.36
N ASN A 251 15.45 11.44 -12.62
CA ASN A 251 14.21 11.96 -13.19
C ASN A 251 13.78 11.12 -14.41
N ALA A 252 12.57 11.40 -14.91
CA ALA A 252 12.01 10.70 -16.06
C ALA A 252 12.75 10.98 -17.38
N ASP A 253 13.45 12.11 -17.50
CA ASP A 253 14.20 12.46 -18.72
C ASP A 253 15.42 11.54 -18.86
N GLU A 254 16.16 11.30 -17.78
CA GLU A 254 17.28 10.34 -17.77
C GLU A 254 16.80 8.91 -18.14
N LEU A 255 15.64 8.49 -17.61
CA LEU A 255 15.05 7.20 -17.97
C LEU A 255 14.64 7.17 -19.45
N SER A 256 14.07 8.25 -19.97
CA SER A 256 13.65 8.37 -21.37
C SER A 256 14.82 8.28 -22.35
N VAL A 257 15.98 8.84 -21.99
CA VAL A 257 17.22 8.66 -22.76
C VAL A 257 17.60 7.19 -22.82
N ALA A 258 17.56 6.46 -21.70
CA ALA A 258 17.88 5.04 -21.68
C ALA A 258 16.90 4.19 -22.50
N LEU A 259 15.60 4.51 -22.47
CA LEU A 259 14.59 3.87 -23.33
C LEU A 259 14.88 4.12 -24.81
N SER A 260 15.31 5.33 -25.18
CA SER A 260 15.66 5.67 -26.56
C SER A 260 16.90 4.91 -27.07
N GLU A 261 17.85 4.61 -26.19
CA GLU A 261 19.00 3.74 -26.51
C GLU A 261 18.57 2.29 -26.77
N ILE A 262 17.59 1.79 -26.01
CA ILE A 262 16.99 0.48 -26.24
C ILE A 262 16.25 0.47 -27.57
N GLU A 263 15.46 1.50 -27.87
CA GLU A 263 14.74 1.63 -29.15
C GLU A 263 15.66 1.48 -30.36
N ARG A 264 16.82 2.14 -30.31
CA ARG A 264 17.82 2.10 -31.39
C ARG A 264 18.45 0.72 -31.60
N ARG A 265 18.40 -0.16 -30.60
CA ARG A 265 18.90 -1.54 -30.67
C ARG A 265 17.85 -2.52 -31.19
N LEU A 266 16.57 -2.15 -31.18
CA LEU A 266 15.52 -2.99 -31.73
C LEU A 266 15.62 -3.01 -33.26
N PRO A 267 15.44 -4.17 -33.90
CA PRO A 267 15.34 -4.24 -35.35
C PRO A 267 14.20 -3.32 -35.81
N PRO A 268 14.37 -2.59 -36.93
CA PRO A 268 13.32 -1.71 -37.44
C PRO A 268 12.01 -2.50 -37.56
N PRO A 269 10.85 -1.84 -37.34
CA PRO A 269 9.58 -2.53 -37.46
C PRO A 269 9.53 -3.17 -38.85
N VAL A 270 9.21 -4.47 -38.89
CA VAL A 270 9.11 -5.19 -40.15
C VAL A 270 7.96 -4.55 -40.91
N ASP A 271 8.32 -3.73 -41.89
CA ASP A 271 7.36 -3.01 -42.70
C ASP A 271 6.65 -4.03 -43.57
N ALA A 272 5.45 -4.44 -43.15
CA ALA A 272 4.59 -5.37 -43.90
C ALA A 272 4.17 -4.79 -45.28
N THR A 273 4.57 -3.54 -45.55
CA THR A 273 4.41 -2.83 -46.81
C THR A 273 5.61 -2.93 -47.76
N GLN A 274 6.70 -3.64 -47.40
CA GLN A 274 7.71 -3.98 -48.40
C GLN A 274 7.09 -4.93 -49.42
N PRO A 275 7.00 -4.55 -50.72
CA PRO A 275 6.52 -5.48 -51.73
C PRO A 275 7.44 -6.69 -51.70
N LEU A 276 6.85 -7.89 -51.57
CA LEU A 276 7.53 -9.17 -51.79
C LEU A 276 8.45 -8.99 -53.00
N SER A 277 9.76 -9.15 -52.80
CA SER A 277 10.69 -8.93 -53.90
C SER A 277 10.29 -9.86 -55.04
N LEU A 278 10.26 -9.34 -56.28
CA LEU A 278 9.88 -10.12 -57.45
C LEU A 278 10.74 -11.41 -57.57
N ALA A 279 11.96 -11.38 -57.01
CA ALA A 279 12.85 -12.53 -56.94
C ALA A 279 12.35 -13.64 -55.99
N ALA A 280 11.70 -13.29 -54.87
CA ALA A 280 11.11 -14.27 -53.96
C ALA A 280 9.86 -14.95 -54.57
N VAL A 281 9.09 -14.20 -55.36
CA VAL A 281 7.93 -14.73 -56.11
C VAL A 281 8.38 -15.60 -57.29
N GLN A 282 9.48 -15.23 -57.97
CA GLN A 282 10.03 -16.05 -59.06
C GLN A 282 10.66 -17.36 -58.56
N ALA A 283 11.18 -17.39 -57.34
CA ALA A 283 11.75 -18.61 -56.74
C ALA A 283 10.70 -19.68 -56.41
N THR A 284 9.47 -19.29 -56.06
CA THR A 284 8.37 -20.23 -55.79
C THR A 284 7.69 -20.74 -57.06
N VAL A 285 7.77 -20.00 -58.17
CA VAL A 285 7.19 -20.40 -59.47
C VAL A 285 8.05 -21.46 -60.19
N ASN A 286 9.34 -21.61 -59.84
CA ASN A 286 10.23 -22.57 -60.50
C ASN A 286 10.33 -23.95 -59.82
N MET A 287 9.60 -24.20 -58.72
CA MET A 287 9.54 -25.52 -58.10
C MET A 287 8.52 -26.41 -58.82
N HIS A 288 8.96 -27.09 -59.89
CA HIS A 288 8.19 -28.17 -60.52
C HIS A 288 8.31 -29.44 -59.66
N ALA A 289 7.32 -29.68 -58.80
CA ALA A 289 7.10 -31.00 -58.21
C ALA A 289 6.17 -31.83 -59.12
N PRO A 290 6.46 -33.11 -59.41
CA PRO A 290 5.62 -33.93 -60.27
C PRO A 290 4.34 -34.34 -59.54
N THR A 291 3.19 -33.82 -59.97
CA THR A 291 1.86 -34.25 -59.50
C THR A 291 1.53 -35.62 -60.10
N GLN A 292 1.47 -36.66 -59.27
CA GLN A 292 0.76 -37.89 -59.65
C GLN A 292 -0.75 -37.67 -59.48
N ALA A 293 -1.51 -37.89 -60.56
CA ALA A 293 -2.95 -37.78 -60.58
C ALA A 293 -3.60 -39.04 -59.98
N MET A 294 -4.52 -38.87 -59.03
CA MET A 294 -5.49 -39.90 -58.64
C MET A 294 -6.86 -39.62 -59.29
N PRO A 295 -7.65 -40.64 -59.66
CA PRO A 295 -8.94 -40.45 -60.34
C PRO A 295 -10.07 -40.05 -59.39
N LEU A 296 -10.95 -39.17 -59.86
CA LEU A 296 -12.19 -38.74 -59.21
C LEU A 296 -13.25 -39.87 -59.13
N PRO A 297 -14.02 -39.98 -58.03
CA PRO A 297 -15.34 -40.59 -58.05
C PRO A 297 -16.38 -39.63 -58.62
N SER A 298 -17.24 -40.14 -59.49
CA SER A 298 -18.31 -39.45 -60.22
C SER A 298 -19.45 -38.94 -59.33
N LEU A 299 -20.00 -37.80 -59.75
CA LEU A 299 -21.16 -37.08 -59.19
C LEU A 299 -22.46 -37.91 -59.10
N GLY A 300 -23.17 -37.73 -57.99
CA GLY A 300 -24.63 -37.86 -57.90
C GLY A 300 -25.24 -36.48 -57.68
N ALA A 301 -26.09 -36.06 -58.61
CA ALA A 301 -26.74 -34.76 -58.67
C ALA A 301 -27.83 -34.60 -57.60
N ASP A 302 -27.92 -33.41 -57.01
CA ASP A 302 -29.13 -32.59 -57.10
C ASP A 302 -28.87 -31.14 -56.63
N ALA A 303 -29.44 -30.22 -57.41
CA ALA A 303 -29.40 -28.77 -57.29
C ALA A 303 -30.08 -28.29 -55.98
N ALA A 304 -29.75 -27.15 -55.37
CA ALA A 304 -29.90 -25.82 -55.95
C ALA A 304 -29.06 -24.76 -55.22
N ALA A 305 -28.68 -23.74 -55.99
CA ALA A 305 -27.86 -22.60 -55.63
C ALA A 305 -28.50 -21.67 -54.58
N THR A 306 -27.67 -21.04 -53.75
CA THR A 306 -27.84 -19.63 -53.35
C THR A 306 -26.46 -19.04 -53.06
N MET A 307 -26.13 -17.98 -53.81
CA MET A 307 -24.90 -17.19 -53.67
C MET A 307 -24.90 -16.44 -52.34
N VAL A 308 -23.77 -16.48 -51.63
CA VAL A 308 -23.44 -15.54 -50.54
C VAL A 308 -22.72 -14.37 -51.19
N LEU A 309 -23.36 -13.20 -51.19
CA LEU A 309 -22.72 -11.92 -51.49
C LEU A 309 -22.64 -11.12 -50.20
N SER A 310 -21.41 -10.76 -49.81
CA SER A 310 -21.10 -9.81 -48.77
C SER A 310 -21.42 -8.38 -49.22
N ALA A 311 -21.96 -7.54 -48.34
CA ALA A 311 -22.00 -6.08 -48.45
C ALA A 311 -22.11 -5.43 -47.04
N PRO A 312 -21.67 -4.16 -46.88
CA PRO A 312 -21.15 -3.61 -45.61
C PRO A 312 -22.23 -2.99 -44.70
N ALA A 313 -21.93 -2.93 -43.40
CA ALA A 313 -22.77 -2.33 -42.38
C ALA A 313 -22.88 -0.79 -42.53
N ALA A 314 -24.11 -0.27 -42.47
CA ALA A 314 -24.43 1.15 -42.57
C ALA A 314 -24.39 1.83 -41.18
N PRO A 315 -24.03 3.13 -41.10
CA PRO A 315 -24.00 3.88 -39.85
C PRO A 315 -25.40 4.45 -39.57
N ASN A 316 -26.19 3.81 -38.71
CA ASN A 316 -27.36 4.44 -38.05
C ASN A 316 -28.01 3.62 -36.90
N GLU A 317 -27.48 2.45 -36.53
CA GLU A 317 -28.14 1.58 -35.54
C GLU A 317 -28.14 2.13 -34.09
N ILE A 318 -27.27 3.09 -33.76
CA ILE A 318 -27.17 3.67 -32.40
C ILE A 318 -28.35 4.63 -32.10
N GLY A 319 -28.91 5.27 -33.14
CA GLY A 319 -29.97 6.27 -32.97
C GLY A 319 -31.33 5.68 -32.59
N ASP A 320 -31.63 4.48 -33.08
CA ASP A 320 -32.92 3.82 -32.85
C ASP A 320 -32.98 3.09 -31.49
N GLU A 321 -31.83 2.57 -31.01
CA GLU A 321 -31.70 2.00 -29.66
C GLU A 321 -31.91 3.07 -28.57
N LEU A 322 -31.36 4.28 -28.77
CA LEU A 322 -31.54 5.41 -27.86
C LEU A 322 -32.99 5.93 -27.80
N ARG A 323 -33.75 5.82 -28.91
CA ARG A 323 -35.18 6.17 -28.95
C ARG A 323 -36.03 5.16 -28.19
N GLN A 324 -35.73 3.87 -28.28
CA GLN A 324 -36.47 2.83 -27.54
C GLN A 324 -36.28 2.95 -26.02
N LEU A 325 -35.07 3.26 -25.55
CA LEU A 325 -34.80 3.47 -24.11
C LEU A 325 -35.51 4.71 -23.56
N ARG A 326 -35.66 5.77 -24.37
CA ARG A 326 -36.38 7.00 -24.00
C ARG A 326 -37.88 6.78 -23.83
N GLU A 327 -38.49 5.91 -24.64
CA GLU A 327 -39.90 5.54 -24.51
C GLU A 327 -40.15 4.62 -23.30
N GLN A 328 -39.21 3.72 -22.98
CA GLN A 328 -39.29 2.89 -21.77
C GLN A 328 -39.16 3.71 -20.47
N ALA A 329 -38.36 4.77 -20.45
CA ALA A 329 -38.23 5.65 -19.29
C ALA A 329 -39.46 6.56 -19.04
N LYS A 330 -40.36 6.69 -20.02
CA LYS A 330 -41.56 7.54 -19.94
C LYS A 330 -42.78 6.82 -19.35
N ALA A 331 -42.70 5.49 -19.13
CA ALA A 331 -43.85 4.64 -18.86
C ALA A 331 -43.97 4.14 -17.40
N THR A 332 -43.14 4.56 -16.46
CA THR A 332 -43.27 4.17 -15.04
C THR A 332 -43.87 5.30 -14.18
N PRO A 333 -45.16 5.20 -13.78
CA PRO A 333 -45.72 6.12 -12.80
C PRO A 333 -45.22 5.81 -11.39
N VAL A 334 -44.79 6.86 -10.70
CA VAL A 334 -44.44 6.93 -9.28
C VAL A 334 -45.68 6.67 -8.43
N SER A 335 -45.62 5.73 -7.49
CA SER A 335 -46.65 5.51 -6.46
C SER A 335 -46.09 5.79 -5.07
N VAL A 336 -46.90 6.43 -4.24
CA VAL A 336 -46.53 7.19 -3.03
C VAL A 336 -47.47 6.77 -1.88
N ILE A 337 -46.86 6.43 -0.71
CA ILE A 337 -47.39 6.41 0.70
C ILE A 337 -48.18 5.14 1.17
N PRO A 338 -48.25 4.73 2.49
CA PRO A 338 -47.54 5.01 3.78
C PRO A 338 -47.04 3.74 4.57
N PRO A 339 -46.44 3.88 5.79
CA PRO A 339 -46.19 2.79 6.78
C PRO A 339 -47.24 2.76 7.93
N PRO A 340 -47.09 1.95 9.02
CA PRO A 340 -46.75 0.52 9.18
C PRO A 340 -47.78 -0.25 10.07
N VAL A 341 -47.77 -1.60 10.08
CA VAL A 341 -48.39 -2.41 11.17
C VAL A 341 -47.56 -3.67 11.47
N ALA A 342 -47.35 -3.92 12.77
CA ALA A 342 -46.66 -5.06 13.35
C ALA A 342 -47.50 -6.35 13.35
N ALA A 343 -46.86 -7.52 13.26
CA ALA A 343 -47.39 -8.77 13.81
C ALA A 343 -46.27 -9.81 14.03
N ASP A 344 -46.34 -10.41 15.21
CA ASP A 344 -45.54 -11.51 15.74
C ASP A 344 -45.71 -12.85 15.02
N GLY A 345 -44.71 -13.72 15.21
CA GLY A 345 -44.92 -15.16 15.43
C GLY A 345 -44.35 -16.11 14.37
N GLY A 346 -43.46 -17.04 14.76
CA GLY A 346 -43.09 -18.17 13.89
C GLY A 346 -41.83 -18.97 14.23
N VAL A 347 -41.86 -19.65 15.36
CA VAL A 347 -40.98 -20.72 15.87
C VAL A 347 -40.52 -21.83 14.86
N ARG A 348 -39.28 -22.36 15.09
CA ARG A 348 -38.68 -23.71 14.80
C ARG A 348 -38.01 -24.00 13.44
N ARG A 349 -36.68 -24.22 13.44
CA ARG A 349 -36.03 -25.56 13.55
C ARG A 349 -34.50 -25.47 13.65
N ALA A 350 -33.95 -26.18 14.64
CA ALA A 350 -32.54 -26.37 14.91
C ALA A 350 -32.04 -27.69 14.30
N GLY A 351 -30.73 -27.75 14.02
CA GLY A 351 -29.95 -28.99 14.03
C GLY A 351 -29.27 -29.35 12.70
N LEU A 352 -27.96 -29.06 12.59
CA LEU A 352 -26.91 -29.88 11.94
C LEU A 352 -25.64 -29.04 11.66
N TRP A 353 -24.79 -28.78 12.66
CA TRP A 353 -23.42 -28.24 12.44
C TRP A 353 -22.41 -28.62 13.56
N PHE A 354 -22.49 -29.81 14.16
CA PHE A 354 -21.54 -30.24 15.22
C PHE A 354 -20.69 -31.49 14.89
N ALA A 355 -20.26 -31.67 13.65
CA ALA A 355 -19.36 -32.79 13.29
C ALA A 355 -17.95 -32.39 12.79
N GLY A 356 -17.61 -31.11 12.67
CA GLY A 356 -16.34 -30.68 12.05
C GLY A 356 -15.17 -30.39 13.00
N ILE A 357 -15.41 -30.17 14.30
CA ILE A 357 -14.40 -29.59 15.21
C ILE A 357 -13.60 -30.67 15.97
N GLY A 358 -14.07 -31.92 16.01
CA GLY A 358 -13.40 -32.99 16.74
C GLY A 358 -12.14 -33.56 16.07
N ILE A 359 -12.03 -33.46 14.74
CA ILE A 359 -10.99 -34.17 13.97
C ILE A 359 -9.67 -33.36 13.89
N THR A 360 -9.73 -32.03 13.98
CA THR A 360 -8.54 -31.16 13.93
C THR A 360 -7.76 -31.14 15.25
N ALA A 361 -8.43 -31.31 16.38
CA ALA A 361 -7.78 -31.34 17.70
C ALA A 361 -6.94 -32.61 17.94
N ALA A 362 -7.33 -33.75 17.35
CA ALA A 362 -6.62 -35.02 17.51
C ALA A 362 -5.30 -35.06 16.72
N ILE A 363 -5.25 -34.43 15.54
CA ILE A 363 -4.05 -34.39 14.68
C ILE A 363 -2.97 -33.48 15.29
N ALA A 364 -3.37 -32.38 15.93
CA ALA A 364 -2.45 -31.45 16.59
C ALA A 364 -1.74 -32.05 17.82
N LEU A 365 -2.42 -32.95 18.56
CA LEU A 365 -1.86 -33.60 19.75
C LEU A 365 -0.79 -34.66 19.41
N ILE A 366 -0.92 -35.34 18.28
CA ILE A 366 0.05 -36.34 17.82
C ILE A 366 1.35 -35.67 17.33
N GLY A 367 1.24 -34.51 16.66
CA GLY A 367 2.41 -33.73 16.21
C GLY A 367 3.26 -33.16 17.34
N TYR A 368 2.64 -32.76 18.45
CA TYR A 368 3.35 -32.18 19.60
C TYR A 368 4.18 -33.22 20.38
N GLY A 369 3.76 -34.49 20.41
CA GLY A 369 4.48 -35.57 21.09
C GLY A 369 5.80 -35.96 20.43
N VAL A 370 5.88 -35.87 19.09
CA VAL A 370 7.07 -36.26 18.32
C VAL A 370 8.18 -35.20 18.39
N TRP A 371 7.83 -33.93 18.63
CA TRP A 371 8.80 -32.82 18.68
C TRP A 371 9.60 -32.76 19.99
N ARG A 372 9.07 -33.27 21.12
CA ARG A 372 9.76 -33.23 22.43
C ARG A 372 10.90 -34.25 22.62
N GLY A 373 11.14 -35.15 21.67
CA GLY A 373 12.06 -36.29 21.85
C GLY A 373 13.52 -36.09 21.40
N ARG A 374 13.93 -34.92 20.87
CA ARG A 374 15.30 -34.72 20.37
C ARG A 374 16.07 -33.68 21.18
N VAL A 375 17.02 -34.15 21.99
CA VAL A 375 17.98 -33.31 22.71
C VAL A 375 19.32 -33.34 21.95
N PRO A 376 19.91 -32.20 21.55
CA PRO A 376 21.29 -32.15 21.05
C PRO A 376 22.29 -32.06 22.22
N GLU A 377 23.43 -32.74 22.09
CA GLU A 377 24.56 -32.70 23.03
C GLU A 377 25.18 -31.29 23.18
N PRO A 378 25.72 -30.94 24.36
CA PRO A 378 26.43 -29.67 24.54
C PRO A 378 27.92 -29.76 24.12
N LEU A 379 28.38 -28.72 23.42
CA LEU A 379 29.77 -28.52 22.98
C LEU A 379 30.68 -28.02 24.13
N PRO A 380 32.01 -28.27 24.07
CA PRO A 380 32.96 -27.92 25.12
C PRO A 380 33.35 -26.42 25.13
N PRO A 381 33.83 -25.88 26.27
CA PRO A 381 34.14 -24.45 26.41
C PRO A 381 35.51 -24.09 25.80
N LEU A 382 35.58 -22.90 25.19
CA LEU A 382 36.80 -22.28 24.65
C LEU A 382 37.50 -21.39 25.71
N PRO A 383 38.83 -21.18 25.61
CA PRO A 383 39.66 -20.60 26.67
C PRO A 383 39.62 -19.06 26.73
N ALA A 384 39.90 -18.54 27.93
CA ALA A 384 39.87 -17.11 28.27
C ALA A 384 41.02 -16.32 27.63
N HIS A 385 40.70 -15.15 27.07
CA HIS A 385 41.67 -14.14 26.67
C HIS A 385 41.96 -13.18 27.83
N SER A 386 43.25 -13.02 28.13
CA SER A 386 43.82 -12.08 29.08
C SER A 386 43.98 -10.68 28.47
N ASP A 387 43.29 -9.68 29.00
CA ASP A 387 43.53 -8.27 28.68
C ASP A 387 44.53 -7.66 29.67
N ASN A 388 45.75 -7.39 29.18
CA ASN A 388 46.75 -6.56 29.84
C ASN A 388 46.73 -5.17 29.18
N ARG A 389 46.29 -4.13 29.90
CA ARG A 389 46.62 -2.73 29.58
C ARG A 389 47.12 -1.99 30.84
N PRO A 390 48.21 -1.22 30.74
CA PRO A 390 48.77 -0.45 31.86
C PRO A 390 48.05 0.90 32.08
N PRO A 391 48.18 1.50 33.29
CA PRO A 391 47.43 2.70 33.68
C PRO A 391 48.07 4.00 33.19
N VAL A 392 47.25 4.99 32.84
CA VAL A 392 47.68 6.36 32.52
C VAL A 392 47.23 7.31 33.63
N ASN A 393 48.20 8.08 34.15
CA ASN A 393 48.07 9.06 35.23
C ASN A 393 47.29 10.32 34.79
N SER A 394 46.39 10.81 35.64
CA SER A 394 45.72 12.11 35.52
C SER A 394 46.40 13.18 36.37
N VAL A 395 46.71 14.33 35.78
CA VAL A 395 47.17 15.57 36.45
C VAL A 395 45.99 16.58 36.48
N PRO A 396 45.75 17.32 37.58
CA PRO A 396 44.65 18.28 37.66
C PRO A 396 45.09 19.68 37.18
N VAL A 397 44.20 20.38 36.46
CA VAL A 397 44.36 21.82 36.12
C VAL A 397 43.09 22.57 36.52
N THR A 398 43.29 23.66 37.25
CA THR A 398 42.31 24.63 37.79
C THR A 398 42.33 25.91 36.95
N ILE A 399 41.31 26.79 37.09
CA ILE A 399 41.23 28.28 36.88
C ILE A 399 40.05 28.66 35.93
N PRO A 400 39.29 29.78 36.11
CA PRO A 400 38.70 30.44 37.30
C PRO A 400 37.22 30.90 37.10
N LYS A 401 36.66 31.58 38.11
CA LYS A 401 35.25 32.00 38.28
C LYS A 401 35.03 33.48 37.86
N PRO A 402 33.92 33.86 37.19
CA PRO A 402 33.50 35.27 37.05
C PRO A 402 32.49 35.72 38.14
N GLN A 403 32.61 36.97 38.58
CA GLN A 403 31.75 37.67 39.57
C GLN A 403 30.58 38.44 38.91
N PRO A 404 29.53 38.81 39.68
CA PRO A 404 28.19 39.19 39.17
C PRO A 404 27.92 40.72 39.20
N PRO A 405 26.82 41.20 38.58
CA PRO A 405 26.18 42.48 38.94
C PRO A 405 24.93 42.30 39.84
N GLN A 406 24.72 43.26 40.77
CA GLN A 406 23.55 43.45 41.66
C GLN A 406 22.57 44.54 41.11
N PRO A 407 21.48 45.01 41.80
CA PRO A 407 20.24 44.31 42.23
C PRO A 407 18.89 45.10 42.08
N LEU A 408 17.75 44.35 42.13
CA LEU A 408 16.39 44.62 42.73
C LEU A 408 15.48 45.78 42.21
N PRO A 409 14.12 45.80 42.44
CA PRO A 409 13.30 45.27 43.58
C PRO A 409 12.22 44.24 43.18
N ALA A 410 11.95 43.17 43.95
CA ALA A 410 11.21 43.03 45.21
C ALA A 410 9.71 43.37 45.12
N GLU A 411 8.89 42.32 45.05
CA GLU A 411 7.56 42.35 45.65
C GLU A 411 7.32 41.02 46.38
N THR A 412 7.10 41.16 47.67
CA THR A 412 6.78 40.14 48.67
C THR A 412 5.36 39.64 48.50
N ASP A 413 5.12 38.34 48.66
CA ASP A 413 4.08 37.93 49.60
C ASP A 413 4.33 36.54 50.20
N GLN A 414 4.12 36.47 51.52
CA GLN A 414 4.15 35.27 52.34
C GLN A 414 2.76 34.64 52.36
N LEU A 415 2.64 33.32 52.26
CA LEU A 415 1.65 32.59 53.05
C LEU A 415 2.00 31.10 53.24
N ALA A 416 1.79 30.65 54.48
CA ALA A 416 2.00 29.30 55.00
C ALA A 416 0.96 28.28 54.47
N PRO A 417 1.12 26.96 54.71
CA PRO A 417 0.38 25.91 54.01
C PRO A 417 -0.96 25.55 54.70
N PRO A 418 -1.97 25.12 53.93
CA PRO A 418 -3.01 24.21 54.42
C PRO A 418 -2.97 22.89 53.59
N SER A 419 -2.68 21.75 54.23
CA SER A 419 -3.64 20.78 54.80
C SER A 419 -4.23 19.82 53.76
N ASP A 420 -4.10 18.53 54.07
CA ASP A 420 -4.62 17.38 53.34
C ASP A 420 -6.15 17.42 53.09
N GLU A 421 -6.55 16.69 52.05
CA GLU A 421 -7.90 16.25 51.65
C GLU A 421 -8.81 17.22 50.87
N ASP A 422 -8.78 17.15 49.54
CA ASP A 422 -9.92 16.79 48.66
C ASP A 422 -9.48 16.72 47.17
N PRO A 423 -10.20 16.02 46.27
CA PRO A 423 -9.68 15.51 45.00
C PRO A 423 -9.45 16.61 43.97
N SER A 424 -8.43 16.43 43.15
CA SER A 424 -8.02 17.35 42.10
C SER A 424 -9.20 17.90 41.29
N ALA A 425 -9.24 19.23 41.16
CA ALA A 425 -10.22 20.03 40.41
C ALA A 425 -10.36 19.67 38.90
N LEU A 426 -9.65 18.65 38.41
CA LEU A 426 -9.79 18.08 37.07
C LEU A 426 -10.98 17.13 36.91
N ALA A 427 -11.55 16.59 37.99
CA ALA A 427 -12.71 15.69 37.92
C ALA A 427 -14.04 16.43 37.63
N LEU A 428 -14.11 17.74 37.91
CA LEU A 428 -15.32 18.56 37.74
C LEU A 428 -15.51 19.14 36.32
N LEU A 429 -14.50 19.00 35.44
CA LEU A 429 -14.53 19.57 34.08
C LEU A 429 -14.71 18.53 32.96
N GLY A 430 -14.83 17.23 33.27
CA GLY A 430 -15.11 16.20 32.25
C GLY A 430 -14.04 16.04 31.17
N ILE A 431 -12.81 16.52 31.41
CA ILE A 431 -11.68 16.38 30.48
C ILE A 431 -10.91 15.11 30.86
N THR A 432 -10.99 14.08 30.02
CA THR A 432 -10.11 12.90 30.10
C THR A 432 -8.66 13.32 29.82
N GLU A 433 -7.74 12.94 30.70
CA GLU A 433 -6.32 13.23 30.50
C GLU A 433 -5.79 12.58 29.22
N PRO A 434 -5.01 13.31 28.42
CA PRO A 434 -4.82 12.93 27.04
C PRO A 434 -3.69 11.90 26.88
N GLY A 435 -3.74 11.17 25.75
CA GLY A 435 -2.87 10.02 25.46
C GLY A 435 -1.41 10.38 25.25
N ILE A 436 -0.57 9.36 25.04
CA ILE A 436 0.90 9.45 24.93
C ILE A 436 1.35 10.51 23.89
N ASP A 437 0.60 10.68 22.80
CA ASP A 437 0.90 11.67 21.76
C ASP A 437 0.59 13.12 22.18
N ASP A 438 -0.41 13.33 23.04
CA ASP A 438 -0.73 14.65 23.58
C ASP A 438 0.22 15.07 24.70
N GLN A 439 0.76 14.12 25.47
CA GLN A 439 1.84 14.42 26.41
C GLN A 439 3.11 14.87 25.70
N LEU A 440 3.40 14.31 24.51
CA LEU A 440 4.50 14.75 23.66
C LEU A 440 4.28 16.17 23.14
N ARG A 441 3.05 16.52 22.76
CA ARG A 441 2.67 17.88 22.34
C ARG A 441 2.78 18.89 23.48
N ILE A 442 2.27 18.54 24.67
CA ILE A 442 2.30 19.41 25.87
C ILE A 442 3.75 19.62 26.36
N ALA A 443 4.60 18.58 26.30
CA ALA A 443 6.00 18.67 26.69
C ALA A 443 6.86 19.50 25.72
N LEU A 444 6.43 19.66 24.47
CA LEU A 444 7.12 20.48 23.46
C LEU A 444 6.65 21.94 23.45
N GLU A 445 5.55 22.27 24.13
CA GLU A 445 4.95 23.63 24.12
C GLU A 445 5.28 24.47 25.36
N THR A 446 5.84 23.91 26.44
CA THR A 446 6.13 24.65 27.68
C THR A 446 7.63 24.81 27.99
N THR A 447 8.10 26.05 27.82
CA THR A 447 9.25 26.73 28.47
C THR A 447 10.34 25.89 29.15
N VAL A 448 11.52 25.89 28.51
CA VAL A 448 12.89 25.69 29.06
C VAL A 448 13.05 24.60 30.13
N VAL A 449 12.84 23.33 29.75
CA VAL A 449 13.44 22.16 30.41
C VAL A 449 13.90 21.22 29.30
N ASP A 450 15.10 20.67 29.39
CA ASP A 450 15.57 19.62 28.46
C ASP A 450 14.61 18.41 28.53
N PRO A 451 13.83 18.14 27.47
CA PRO A 451 12.78 17.13 27.51
C PRO A 451 13.33 15.72 27.71
N ILE A 452 14.57 15.45 27.28
CA ILE A 452 15.22 14.16 27.50
C ILE A 452 15.60 14.01 28.97
N ALA A 453 16.17 15.05 29.57
CA ALA A 453 16.56 15.05 30.98
C ALA A 453 15.33 14.83 31.90
N GLU A 454 14.21 15.47 31.58
CA GLU A 454 12.97 15.32 32.36
C GLU A 454 12.37 13.93 32.22
N LEU A 455 12.33 13.36 31.00
CA LEU A 455 11.88 11.98 30.79
C LEU A 455 12.76 10.96 31.53
N LEU A 456 14.08 11.15 31.53
CA LEU A 456 15.01 10.29 32.28
C LEU A 456 14.85 10.44 33.80
N ARG A 457 14.50 11.63 34.30
CA ARG A 457 14.21 11.87 35.73
C ARG A 457 12.91 11.16 36.13
N LEU A 458 11.86 11.33 35.33
CA LEU A 458 10.54 10.73 35.53
C LEU A 458 10.60 9.19 35.45
N ALA A 459 11.33 8.63 34.50
CA ALA A 459 11.50 7.18 34.35
C ALA A 459 12.20 6.55 35.58
N ARG A 460 13.23 7.22 36.12
CA ARG A 460 13.89 6.79 37.37
C ARG A 460 12.95 6.84 38.57
N GLY A 461 12.11 7.88 38.66
CA GLY A 461 11.06 7.98 39.69
C GLY A 461 10.03 6.85 39.60
N ASP A 462 9.71 6.38 38.39
CA ASP A 462 8.79 5.26 38.20
C ASP A 462 9.41 3.91 38.60
N ILE A 463 10.71 3.69 38.35
CA ILE A 463 11.41 2.51 38.88
C ILE A 463 11.34 2.49 40.40
N ALA A 464 11.67 3.62 41.06
CA ALA A 464 11.60 3.73 42.51
C ALA A 464 10.18 3.52 43.05
N GLY A 465 9.16 3.97 42.32
CA GLY A 465 7.75 3.77 42.62
C GLY A 465 7.17 2.41 42.20
N LYS A 466 8.00 1.45 41.76
CA LYS A 466 7.59 0.14 41.21
C LYS A 466 6.57 0.22 40.05
N ARG A 467 6.48 1.35 39.34
CA ARG A 467 5.65 1.54 38.13
C ARG A 467 6.44 1.12 36.88
N LEU A 468 6.60 -0.19 36.70
CA LEU A 468 7.52 -0.74 35.71
C LEU A 468 6.89 -0.86 34.31
N THR A 469 5.70 -1.46 34.23
CA THR A 469 4.98 -1.74 32.97
C THR A 469 3.53 -1.27 32.98
N LEU A 470 2.97 -0.93 34.15
CA LEU A 470 1.61 -0.46 34.32
C LEU A 470 1.60 0.81 35.20
N PRO A 471 0.68 1.77 34.92
CA PRO A 471 -0.25 1.79 33.80
C PRO A 471 0.44 2.17 32.47
N ALA A 472 -0.13 1.73 31.34
CA ALA A 472 0.42 2.01 30.01
C ALA A 472 0.55 3.52 29.76
N GLY A 473 1.69 3.97 29.22
CA GLY A 473 1.98 5.39 28.99
C GLY A 473 2.45 6.16 30.24
N ARG A 474 2.43 5.57 31.44
CA ARG A 474 2.88 6.20 32.70
C ARG A 474 3.77 5.26 33.52
N ASN A 475 4.72 4.61 32.84
CA ASN A 475 5.63 3.66 33.45
C ASN A 475 7.07 3.86 32.93
N ALA A 476 8.03 3.30 33.67
CA ALA A 476 9.45 3.41 33.36
C ALA A 476 9.80 2.91 31.95
N THR A 477 9.21 1.78 31.52
CA THR A 477 9.49 1.16 30.22
C THR A 477 9.11 2.07 29.06
N ASP A 478 7.92 2.67 29.11
CA ASP A 478 7.41 3.53 28.04
C ASP A 478 8.19 4.85 27.97
N ARG A 479 8.60 5.40 29.12
CA ARG A 479 9.40 6.63 29.18
C ARG A 479 10.81 6.44 28.64
N TYR A 480 11.49 5.34 28.96
CA TYR A 480 12.81 5.05 28.35
C TYR A 480 12.72 4.74 26.85
N ARG A 481 11.65 4.04 26.42
CA ARG A 481 11.38 3.85 24.98
C ARG A 481 11.11 5.17 24.26
N LEU A 482 10.49 6.13 24.94
CA LEU A 482 10.26 7.46 24.38
C LEU A 482 11.58 8.21 24.20
N VAL A 483 12.50 8.15 25.17
CA VAL A 483 13.84 8.72 25.04
C VAL A 483 14.58 8.09 23.87
N LEU A 484 14.52 6.77 23.68
CA LEU A 484 15.17 6.09 22.53
C LEU A 484 14.52 6.37 21.16
N LYS A 485 13.27 6.85 21.15
CA LYS A 485 12.64 7.36 19.91
C LYS A 485 13.15 8.76 19.55
N ILE A 486 13.47 9.58 20.55
CA ILE A 486 13.98 10.94 20.38
C ILE A 486 15.50 10.92 20.10
N ASP A 487 16.25 10.15 20.89
CA ASP A 487 17.70 9.93 20.76
C ASP A 487 18.01 8.43 20.79
N ARG A 488 18.20 7.85 19.60
CA ARG A 488 18.38 6.42 19.40
C ARG A 488 19.64 5.85 20.06
N ASN A 489 20.65 6.70 20.32
CA ASN A 489 21.93 6.28 20.88
C ASN A 489 22.07 6.66 22.37
N ASN A 490 20.97 6.99 23.04
CA ASN A 490 21.00 7.40 24.44
C ASN A 490 21.36 6.23 25.37
N ALA A 491 22.61 6.22 25.85
CA ALA A 491 23.13 5.16 26.71
C ALA A 491 22.36 5.05 28.05
N LEU A 492 21.91 6.17 28.61
CA LEU A 492 21.16 6.20 29.87
C LEU A 492 19.78 5.55 29.72
N ALA A 493 19.09 5.78 28.60
CA ALA A 493 17.80 5.15 28.35
C ALA A 493 17.92 3.65 28.09
N SER A 494 18.96 3.22 27.38
CA SER A 494 19.25 1.79 27.16
C SER A 494 19.57 1.08 28.47
N ALA A 495 20.39 1.69 29.33
CA ALA A 495 20.69 1.16 30.66
C ALA A 495 19.44 1.12 31.56
N GLY A 496 18.60 2.16 31.50
CA GLY A 496 17.36 2.25 32.26
C GLY A 496 16.33 1.19 31.91
N LEU A 497 16.25 0.75 30.65
CA LEU A 497 15.41 -0.40 30.25
C LEU A 497 15.90 -1.71 30.87
N VAL A 498 17.21 -1.92 30.92
CA VAL A 498 17.80 -3.10 31.57
C VAL A 498 17.53 -3.08 33.08
N GLU A 499 17.63 -1.91 33.72
CA GLU A 499 17.31 -1.73 35.13
C GLU A 499 15.82 -2.00 35.41
N THR A 500 14.93 -1.51 34.54
CA THR A 500 13.49 -1.77 34.63
C THR A 500 13.17 -3.27 34.52
N ALA A 501 13.85 -3.99 33.63
CA ALA A 501 13.70 -5.44 33.49
C ALA A 501 14.18 -6.19 34.74
N LYS A 502 15.32 -5.79 35.33
CA LYS A 502 15.81 -6.36 36.59
C LYS A 502 14.82 -6.14 37.74
N ALA A 503 14.31 -4.92 37.89
CA ALA A 503 13.31 -4.61 38.90
C ALA A 503 12.02 -5.43 38.72
N LEU A 504 11.62 -5.70 37.48
CA LEU A 504 10.45 -6.54 37.18
C LEU A 504 10.67 -7.99 37.64
N MET A 505 11.86 -8.54 37.41
CA MET A 505 12.22 -9.88 37.87
C MET A 505 12.25 -9.95 39.40
N THR A 506 12.82 -8.95 40.08
CA THR A 506 12.81 -8.90 41.55
C THR A 506 11.40 -8.84 42.13
N VAL A 507 10.51 -8.03 41.54
CA VAL A 507 9.10 -7.98 41.98
C VAL A 507 8.39 -9.31 41.71
N ALA A 508 8.70 -9.98 40.60
CA ALA A 508 8.18 -11.31 40.31
C ALA A 508 8.62 -12.32 41.38
N ASP A 509 9.91 -12.34 41.72
CA ASP A 509 10.47 -13.25 42.74
C ASP A 509 9.89 -12.98 44.14
N GLU A 510 9.72 -11.71 44.53
CA GLU A 510 9.06 -11.31 45.79
C GLU A 510 7.59 -11.78 45.85
N GLN A 511 6.86 -11.69 44.73
CA GLN A 511 5.47 -12.16 44.64
C GLN A 511 5.37 -13.69 44.64
N PHE A 512 6.31 -14.38 44.00
CA PHE A 512 6.40 -15.85 44.07
C PHE A 512 6.74 -16.35 45.48
N ALA A 513 7.62 -15.65 46.21
CA ALA A 513 8.03 -16.02 47.56
C ALA A 513 6.95 -15.73 48.63
N SER A 514 6.15 -14.69 48.44
CA SER A 514 5.10 -14.27 49.39
C SER A 514 3.79 -15.06 49.28
N GLY A 515 3.69 -16.00 48.34
CA GLY A 515 2.49 -16.83 48.16
C GLY A 515 1.24 -16.04 47.77
N GLN A 516 1.38 -14.78 47.34
CA GLN A 516 0.27 -13.95 46.90
C GLN A 516 -0.14 -14.30 45.46
N ASP A 517 -1.44 -14.22 45.25
CA ASP A 517 -2.25 -14.77 44.17
C ASP A 517 -1.72 -14.49 42.74
N ARG A 518 -1.85 -15.49 41.85
CA ARG A 518 -1.35 -15.55 40.46
C ARG A 518 -2.09 -14.60 39.49
N ARG A 519 -2.32 -13.34 39.86
CA ARG A 519 -3.19 -12.42 39.08
C ARG A 519 -2.53 -11.11 38.63
N LEU A 520 -1.27 -10.84 38.94
CA LEU A 520 -0.60 -9.60 38.53
C LEU A 520 0.12 -9.65 37.17
N PHE A 521 0.20 -10.82 36.52
CA PHE A 521 0.69 -10.94 35.14
C PHE A 521 -0.48 -11.12 34.16
N CYS A 522 -1.39 -10.16 34.09
CA CYS A 522 -2.46 -10.20 33.09
C CYS A 522 -2.50 -8.87 32.32
N VAL A 523 -2.01 -8.90 31.08
CA VAL A 523 -2.26 -7.85 30.09
C VAL A 523 -3.50 -8.26 29.29
N GLY A 524 -4.62 -7.60 29.57
CA GLY A 524 -5.77 -7.50 28.67
C GLY A 524 -6.75 -8.68 28.62
N GLY A 525 -7.76 -8.64 29.50
CA GLY A 525 -9.00 -9.41 29.35
C GLY A 525 -9.86 -9.29 30.61
N ALA A 526 -11.05 -8.69 30.50
CA ALA A 526 -11.99 -8.48 31.61
C ALA A 526 -12.63 -9.77 32.19
N ASP A 527 -12.06 -10.93 31.87
CA ASP A 527 -12.46 -12.24 32.39
C ASP A 527 -11.17 -13.03 32.59
N GLY A 528 -10.76 -13.24 33.85
CA GLY A 528 -9.43 -13.73 34.27
C GLY A 528 -9.07 -15.17 33.85
N ARG A 529 -9.08 -15.48 32.55
CA ARG A 529 -8.80 -16.81 31.99
C ARG A 529 -7.66 -16.87 30.97
N ASN A 530 -7.02 -15.76 30.62
CA ASN A 530 -5.86 -15.76 29.73
C ASN A 530 -4.75 -14.85 30.26
N CYS A 531 -3.87 -15.39 31.11
CA CYS A 531 -2.59 -14.76 31.39
C CYS A 531 -1.49 -15.48 30.57
N ARG A 532 -0.81 -14.74 29.67
CA ARG A 532 0.46 -15.17 29.05
C ARG A 532 1.58 -14.31 29.65
N CYS A 533 2.61 -14.95 30.20
CA CYS A 533 3.85 -14.26 30.55
C CYS A 533 4.60 -13.86 29.26
N PRO A 534 5.29 -12.69 29.25
CA PRO A 534 6.01 -12.19 28.08
C PRO A 534 7.18 -13.08 27.67
#